data_AF-A0A101X2Y9-F1
#
_entry.id   AF-A0A101X2Y9-F1
#
_cell.length_a   1.000
_cell.length_b   1.000
_cell.length_c   1.000
_cell.angle_alpha   90.00
_cell.angle_beta   90.00
_cell.angle_gamma   90.00
#
_symmetry.space_group_name_H-M   'P 1'
#
loop_
_entity.id
_entity.type
_entity.pdbx_description
1 polymer ?
#
loop_
_entity_poly.entity_id
_entity_poly.type
_entity_poly.pdbx_seq_one_letter_code
_entity_poly.pdbx_strand_id
1 'polypeptide(L)'
;MRGLFERAGEFLDPDPHAERNLLVIFRDPPGCLARCLELLGIEGMETSDEGGTARYVVIYEEDAVRRFLSVVRPSIPDVEPLARKIASYI
;
A
#
# COMPACT_ATOMS: atom_id res chain seq x y z
N MET A 1 -11.11 3.99 4.56
CA MET A 1 -9.81 3.51 4.04
C MET A 1 -9.57 3.94 2.60
N ARG A 2 -10.47 3.68 1.63
CA ARG A 2 -10.30 4.13 0.24
C ARG A 2 -9.95 5.61 0.10
N GLY A 3 -10.81 6.50 0.61
CA GLY A 3 -10.56 7.95 0.56
C GLY A 3 -9.36 8.42 1.39
N LEU A 4 -8.82 7.59 2.30
CA LEU A 4 -7.54 7.90 2.95
C LEU A 4 -6.39 7.56 2.01
N PHE A 5 -6.44 6.40 1.36
CA PHE A 5 -5.46 5.98 0.36
C PHE A 5 -5.43 6.96 -0.82
N GLU A 6 -6.57 7.42 -1.33
CA GLU A 6 -6.62 8.39 -2.43
C GLU A 6 -5.99 9.76 -2.10
N ARG A 7 -5.82 10.10 -0.81
CA ARG A 7 -5.21 11.37 -0.38
C ARG A 7 -3.76 11.25 0.07
N ALA A 8 -3.41 10.14 0.70
CA ALA A 8 -2.13 9.98 1.40
C ALA A 8 -1.42 8.67 1.04
N GLY A 9 -2.01 7.88 0.14
CA GLY A 9 -1.53 6.58 -0.28
C GLY A 9 -0.88 6.62 -1.65
N GLU A 10 0.06 5.70 -1.85
CA GLU A 10 0.82 5.54 -3.07
C GLU A 10 1.01 4.05 -3.36
N PHE A 11 0.91 3.68 -4.63
CA PHE A 11 1.41 2.41 -5.13
C PHE A 11 2.84 2.61 -5.62
N LEU A 12 3.75 1.75 -5.17
CA LEU A 12 5.13 1.77 -5.61
C LEU A 12 5.53 0.38 -6.11
N ASP A 13 6.11 0.34 -7.31
CA ASP A 13 6.81 -0.83 -7.80
C ASP A 13 8.32 -0.61 -7.63
N PRO A 14 8.97 -1.30 -6.67
CA PRO A 14 10.37 -1.05 -6.34
C PRO A 14 11.32 -1.52 -7.44
N ASP A 15 10.89 -2.46 -8.28
CA ASP A 15 11.64 -2.90 -9.46
C ASP A 15 10.65 -3.40 -10.53
N PRO A 16 10.30 -2.55 -11.52
CA PRO A 16 9.39 -2.91 -12.59
C PRO A 16 9.90 -4.03 -13.51
N HIS A 17 11.19 -4.38 -13.42
CA HIS A 17 11.82 -5.42 -14.23
C HIS A 17 12.03 -6.73 -13.46
N ALA A 18 11.86 -6.72 -12.14
CA ALA A 18 11.97 -7.90 -11.29
C ALA A 18 10.64 -8.30 -10.66
N GLU A 19 10.54 -9.57 -10.25
CA GLU A 19 9.39 -10.14 -9.53
C GLU A 19 9.38 -9.72 -8.05
N ARG A 20 9.54 -8.42 -7.79
CA ARG A 20 9.35 -7.87 -6.43
C ARG A 20 7.88 -7.55 -6.20
N ASN A 21 7.44 -7.66 -4.95
CA ASN A 21 6.06 -7.33 -4.60
C ASN A 21 5.76 -5.84 -4.81
N LEU A 22 4.52 -5.56 -5.19
CA LEU A 22 3.95 -4.23 -5.15
C LEU A 22 3.94 -3.70 -3.71
N LEU A 23 4.31 -2.44 -3.52
CA LEU A 23 4.21 -1.74 -2.25
C LEU A 23 2.97 -0.85 -2.24
N VAL A 24 2.23 -0.87 -1.13
CA VAL A 24 1.19 0.11 -0.82
C VAL A 24 1.69 0.93 0.37
N ILE A 25 1.89 2.23 0.17
CA ILE A 25 2.51 3.11 1.16
C ILE A 25 1.50 4.18 1.56
N PHE A 26 1.36 4.45 2.84
CA PHE A 26 0.67 5.63 3.36
C PHE A 26 1.70 6.57 3.99
N ARG A 27 1.74 7.83 3.53
CA ARG A 27 2.59 8.87 4.12
C ARG A 27 1.83 9.65 5.17
N ASP A 28 2.47 9.88 6.31
CA ASP A 28 1.94 10.54 7.50
C ASP A 28 0.51 10.10 7.87
N PRO A 29 0.27 8.78 8.00
CA PRO A 29 -1.06 8.29 8.26
C PRO A 29 -1.55 8.64 9.68
N PRO A 30 -2.87 8.61 9.90
CA PRO A 30 -3.43 8.58 11.24
C PRO A 30 -2.77 7.46 12.07
N GLY A 31 -2.42 7.72 13.33
CA GLY A 31 -1.70 6.76 14.17
C GLY A 31 -2.46 5.47 14.51
N CYS A 32 -3.71 5.32 14.06
CA CYS A 32 -4.48 4.09 14.19
C CYS A 32 -4.50 3.25 12.91
N LEU A 33 -3.88 3.70 11.81
CA LEU A 33 -4.05 3.07 10.50
C LEU A 33 -3.59 1.60 10.47
N ALA A 34 -2.42 1.27 11.02
CA ALA A 34 -1.95 -0.11 11.03
C ALA A 34 -2.91 -1.03 11.78
N ARG A 35 -3.41 -0.57 12.93
CA ARG A 35 -4.44 -1.30 13.68
C ARG A 35 -5.74 -1.47 12.89
N CYS A 36 -6.17 -0.45 12.16
CA CYS A 36 -7.36 -0.53 11.31
C CYS A 36 -7.18 -1.51 10.13
N LEU A 37 -5.98 -1.58 9.54
CA LEU A 37 -5.64 -2.56 8.51
C LEU A 37 -5.65 -3.98 9.07
N GLU A 38 -5.06 -4.18 10.25
CA GLU A 38 -5.01 -5.47 10.94
C GLU A 38 -6.42 -6.01 11.24
N LEU A 39 -7.35 -5.14 11.69
CA LEU A 39 -8.76 -5.50 11.89
C LEU A 39 -9.47 -5.95 10.61
N LEU A 40 -8.93 -5.60 9.44
CA LEU A 40 -9.42 -6.03 8.13
C LEU A 40 -8.62 -7.22 7.57
N GLY A 41 -7.73 -7.81 8.39
CA GLY A 41 -6.86 -8.92 8.01
C GLY A 41 -5.76 -8.52 7.04
N ILE A 42 -5.44 -7.23 6.95
CA ILE A 42 -4.39 -6.68 6.10
C ILE A 42 -3.20 -6.35 6.99
N GLU A 43 -2.13 -7.11 6.85
CA GLU A 43 -0.89 -6.84 7.59
C GLU A 43 -0.21 -5.59 7.03
N GLY A 44 0.15 -4.66 7.92
CA GLY A 44 0.82 -3.41 7.57
C GLY A 44 1.90 -3.09 8.58
N MET A 45 3.08 -2.70 8.09
CA MET A 45 4.23 -2.34 8.90
C MET A 45 4.26 -0.83 9.14
N GLU A 46 4.30 -0.40 10.40
CA GLU A 46 4.62 0.98 10.74
C GLU A 46 6.13 1.19 10.71
N THR A 47 6.55 2.26 10.04
CA THR A 47 7.96 2.66 9.97
C THR A 47 8.09 4.18 9.89
N SER A 48 9.31 4.69 9.97
CA SER A 48 9.63 6.10 9.80
C SER A 48 10.75 6.27 8.78
N ASP A 49 10.94 7.49 8.30
CA ASP A 49 12.20 7.83 7.64
C ASP A 49 13.38 7.74 8.62
N GLU A 50 14.60 7.85 8.08
CA GLU A 50 15.84 7.81 8.87
C GLU A 50 15.90 8.92 9.93
N GLY A 51 15.23 10.05 9.67
CA GLY A 51 15.13 11.18 10.59
C GLY A 51 14.04 11.05 11.65
N GLY A 52 13.21 10.00 11.62
CA GLY A 52 12.08 9.80 12.53
C GLY A 52 10.98 10.87 12.41
N THR A 53 10.98 11.65 11.33
CA THR A 53 10.14 12.85 11.16
C THR A 53 8.87 12.53 10.40
N ALA A 54 9.00 11.78 9.31
CA ALA A 54 7.86 11.29 8.53
C ALA A 54 7.50 9.86 8.93
N ARG A 55 6.20 9.59 9.12
CA ARG A 55 5.70 8.25 9.45
C ARG A 55 5.10 7.59 8.23
N TYR A 56 5.27 6.28 8.15
CA TYR A 56 4.75 5.48 7.05
C TYR A 56 4.04 4.25 7.58
N VAL A 57 3.00 3.84 6.86
CA VAL A 57 2.45 2.48 6.95
C VAL A 57 2.65 1.83 5.59
N VAL A 58 3.32 0.68 5.56
CA VAL A 58 3.69 -0.03 4.34
C VAL A 58 3.06 -1.42 4.34
N ILE A 59 2.41 -1.77 3.23
CA ILE A 59 1.91 -3.12 2.95
C ILE A 59 2.72 -3.66 1.77
N TYR A 60 3.37 -4.80 1.95
CA TYR A 60 4.31 -5.34 0.96
C TYR A 60 4.23 -6.86 0.78
N GLU A 61 3.60 -7.57 1.72
CA GLU A 61 3.34 -9.01 1.56
C GLU A 61 2.26 -9.23 0.51
N GLU A 62 2.47 -10.19 -0.39
CA GLU A 62 1.63 -10.39 -1.57
C GLU A 62 0.15 -10.57 -1.18
N ASP A 63 -0.12 -11.46 -0.21
CA ASP A 63 -1.46 -11.72 0.29
C ASP A 63 -2.11 -10.49 0.94
N ALA A 64 -1.32 -9.68 1.63
CA ALA A 64 -1.81 -8.45 2.26
C ALA A 64 -2.18 -7.41 1.19
N VAL A 65 -1.38 -7.28 0.13
CA VAL A 65 -1.67 -6.42 -1.02
C VAL A 65 -2.93 -6.90 -1.76
N ARG A 66 -3.07 -8.20 -2.03
CA ARG A 66 -4.30 -8.78 -2.62
C ARG A 66 -5.53 -8.46 -1.78
N ARG A 67 -5.43 -8.61 -0.45
CA ARG A 67 -6.53 -8.29 0.47
C ARG A 67 -6.82 -6.80 0.52
N PHE A 68 -5.80 -5.95 0.51
CA PHE A 68 -5.97 -4.51 0.42
C PHE A 68 -6.74 -4.11 -0.83
N LEU A 69 -6.36 -4.60 -2.01
CA LEU A 69 -7.03 -4.28 -3.27
C LEU A 69 -8.48 -4.76 -3.29
N SER A 70 -8.76 -5.97 -2.79
CA SER A 70 -10.11 -6.53 -2.77
C SER A 70 -11.07 -5.86 -1.77
N VAL A 71 -10.58 -5.49 -0.57
CA VAL A 71 -11.36 -4.89 0.52
C VAL A 71 -11.48 -3.37 0.36
N VAL A 72 -10.36 -2.69 0.11
CA VAL A 72 -10.30 -1.23 0.05
C VAL A 72 -10.75 -0.70 -1.30
N ARG A 73 -10.53 -1.48 -2.38
CA ARG A 73 -10.89 -1.15 -3.77
C ARG A 73 -10.47 0.28 -4.15
N PRO A 74 -9.17 0.62 -3.99
CA PRO A 74 -8.65 1.91 -4.39
C PRO A 74 -8.74 2.10 -5.91
N SER A 75 -8.69 3.36 -6.34
CA SER A 75 -8.57 3.69 -7.76
C SER A 75 -7.19 3.23 -8.27
N ILE A 76 -7.16 2.49 -9.38
CA ILE A 76 -5.92 2.03 -10.01
C ILE A 76 -5.38 3.16 -10.90
N PRO A 77 -4.11 3.55 -10.78
CA PRO A 77 -3.50 4.55 -11.66
C PRO A 77 -3.42 4.02 -13.10
N ASP A 78 -3.71 4.87 -14.08
CA ASP A 78 -3.59 4.56 -15.51
C ASP A 78 -2.17 4.87 -16.03
N VAL A 79 -1.18 4.19 -15.44
CA VAL A 79 0.25 4.37 -15.76
C VAL A 79 0.91 3.01 -15.88
N GLU A 80 1.41 2.68 -17.06
CA GLU A 80 2.19 1.45 -17.29
C GLU A 80 3.66 1.65 -16.86
N PRO A 81 4.35 0.60 -16.36
CA PRO A 81 3.89 -0.79 -16.20
C PRO A 81 3.13 -1.05 -14.88
N LEU A 82 2.95 -0.03 -14.04
CA LEU A 82 2.37 -0.15 -12.69
C LEU A 82 0.92 -0.64 -12.71
N ALA A 83 0.08 -0.14 -13.62
CA ALA A 83 -1.31 -0.54 -13.76
C ALA A 83 -1.43 -2.06 -14.01
N ARG A 84 -0.62 -2.58 -14.94
CA ARG A 84 -0.53 -4.02 -15.23
C ARG A 84 -0.10 -4.84 -14.03
N LYS A 85 0.88 -4.35 -13.26
CA LYS A 85 1.32 -5.04 -12.04
C LYS A 85 0.21 -5.06 -10.99
N ILE A 86 -0.49 -3.96 -10.76
CA ILE A 86 -1.64 -3.94 -9.84
C ILE A 86 -2.71 -4.93 -10.30
N ALA A 87 -2.96 -5.03 -11.60
CA ALA A 87 -3.93 -5.96 -12.17
C ALA A 87 -3.57 -7.44 -11.94
N SER A 88 -2.29 -7.82 -11.77
CA SER A 88 -1.92 -9.21 -11.50
C SER A 88 -2.28 -9.69 -10.08
N TYR A 89 -2.68 -8.78 -9.19
CA TYR A 89 -3.10 -9.07 -7.82
C TYR A 89 -4.63 -9.24 -7.68
N ILE A 90 -5.40 -8.96 -8.75
CA ILE A 90 -6.86 -8.98 -8.78
C ILE A 90 -7.33 -10.22 -9.53
#